data_AF-A0A2V8LE06-F1
#
_entry.id   AF-A0A2V8LE06-F1
#
_cell.length_a   1.000
_cell.length_b   1.000
_cell.length_c   1.000
_cell.angle_alpha   90.00
_cell.angle_beta   90.00
_cell.angle_gamma   90.00
#
_symmetry.space_group_name_H-M   'P 1'
#
loop_
_entity.id
_entity.type
_entity.pdbx_description
1 polymer ?
#
loop_
_entity_poly.entity_id
_entity_poly.type
_entity_poly.pdbx_seq_one_letter_code
_entity_poly.pdbx_strand_id
1 'polypeptide(L)'
;MSTERKRRSLAIALVAVWVVFTVTLAGWWLVFGLRQLDLIKRLTVAGAPDLHRYYQMLMWEGGILIASLIGGGLALFYYARREQKRHAQVEEFFAAFTHDAKTALASLRLQAESLREDLASAEANPLLDRLLGDTLRLQLQLENSLFLVNLPRGKFFLEPIRLSDRIEPLRLHWPGVTITQRGDGSVMADARALESILTNLVQNAVIHGHATQVDVNVRRNAGCLSVTVVDNGRGFQGELNQLGKLFVRHARSSGSGVGLYIVRQLAKAMHGTIQFCSGAESGFVAELELPEVLATRSEQGNERATYEATAAGRR
;
A
#
# COMPACT_ATOMS: atom_id res chain seq x y z
N MET A 1 -20.59 17.66 0.85
CA MET A 1 -20.23 16.51 -0.02
C MET A 1 -20.92 16.51 -1.39
N SER A 2 -22.12 17.07 -1.58
CA SER A 2 -22.84 17.02 -2.88
C SER A 2 -22.26 17.93 -3.98
N THR A 3 -21.66 19.07 -3.62
CA THR A 3 -21.15 20.09 -4.56
C THR A 3 -19.82 19.68 -5.21
N GLU A 4 -18.89 19.10 -4.45
CA GLU A 4 -17.62 18.60 -4.99
C GLU A 4 -17.82 17.40 -5.93
N ARG A 5 -18.73 16.48 -5.60
CA ARG A 5 -19.04 15.32 -6.44
C ARG A 5 -19.60 15.76 -7.79
N LYS A 6 -20.49 16.78 -7.79
CA LYS A 6 -21.01 17.43 -9.00
C LYS A 6 -19.91 18.11 -9.82
N ARG A 7 -18.98 18.82 -9.18
CA ARG A 7 -17.84 19.44 -9.89
C ARG A 7 -16.92 18.41 -10.54
N ARG A 8 -16.63 17.30 -9.86
CA ARG A 8 -15.79 16.22 -10.41
C ARG A 8 -16.48 15.51 -11.57
N SER A 9 -17.78 15.22 -11.46
CA SER A 9 -18.54 14.61 -12.56
C SER A 9 -18.65 15.53 -13.77
N LEU A 10 -18.81 16.84 -13.56
CA LEU A 10 -18.79 17.85 -14.63
C LEU A 10 -17.43 17.93 -15.33
N ALA A 11 -16.33 17.89 -14.57
CA ALA A 11 -14.99 17.89 -15.14
C ALA A 11 -14.71 16.65 -16.01
N ILE A 12 -15.10 15.46 -15.53
CA ILE A 12 -14.96 14.20 -16.30
C ILE A 12 -15.83 14.26 -17.56
N ALA A 13 -17.06 14.77 -17.46
CA ALA A 13 -17.93 14.94 -18.62
C ALA A 13 -17.33 15.90 -19.65
N LEU A 14 -16.76 17.03 -19.21
CA LEU A 14 -16.09 17.99 -20.10
C LEU A 14 -14.88 17.37 -20.83
N VAL A 15 -14.07 16.59 -20.13
CA VAL A 15 -12.95 15.87 -20.73
C VAL A 15 -13.45 14.85 -21.76
N ALA A 16 -14.51 14.09 -21.43
CA ALA A 16 -15.10 13.12 -22.36
C ALA A 16 -15.64 13.80 -23.63
N VAL A 17 -16.35 14.93 -23.47
CA VAL A 17 -16.84 15.75 -24.58
C VAL A 17 -15.69 16.26 -25.43
N TRP A 18 -14.62 16.75 -24.81
CA TRP A 18 -13.43 17.23 -25.53
C TRP A 18 -12.71 16.11 -26.31
N VAL A 19 -12.61 14.89 -25.74
CA VAL A 19 -12.02 13.73 -26.42
C VAL A 19 -12.87 13.35 -27.63
N VAL A 20 -14.19 13.25 -27.47
CA VAL A 20 -15.11 12.92 -28.58
C VAL A 20 -15.04 13.98 -29.68
N PHE A 21 -15.02 15.26 -29.31
CA PHE A 21 -14.88 16.36 -30.26
C PHE A 21 -13.57 16.27 -31.05
N THR A 22 -12.45 16.09 -30.36
CA THR A 22 -11.12 15.99 -30.98
C THR A 22 -10.99 14.78 -31.91
N VAL A 23 -11.50 13.60 -31.49
CA VAL A 23 -11.49 12.37 -32.32
C VAL A 23 -12.38 12.54 -33.55
N THR A 24 -13.56 13.12 -33.39
CA THR A 24 -14.49 13.36 -34.50
C THR A 24 -13.90 14.35 -35.51
N LEU A 25 -13.29 15.43 -35.02
CA LEU A 25 -12.62 16.42 -35.85
C LEU A 25 -11.43 15.81 -36.62
N ALA A 26 -10.61 14.99 -35.95
CA ALA A 26 -9.51 14.29 -36.57
C ALA A 26 -9.96 13.27 -37.63
N GLY A 27 -11.01 12.50 -37.34
CA GLY A 27 -11.60 11.55 -38.29
C GLY A 27 -12.18 12.23 -39.51
N TRP A 28 -12.90 13.34 -39.31
CA TRP A 28 -13.41 14.17 -40.40
C TRP A 28 -12.27 14.74 -41.26
N TRP A 29 -11.23 15.28 -40.64
CA TRP A 29 -10.05 15.82 -41.33
C TRP A 29 -9.31 14.74 -42.14
N LEU A 30 -9.19 13.52 -41.61
CA LEU A 30 -8.57 12.39 -42.30
C LEU A 30 -9.37 11.98 -43.54
N VAL A 31 -10.70 11.85 -43.42
CA VAL A 31 -11.57 11.53 -44.57
C VAL A 31 -11.53 12.65 -45.62
N PHE A 32 -11.55 13.90 -45.18
CA PHE A 32 -11.44 15.07 -46.06
C PHE A 32 -10.09 15.08 -46.78
N GLY A 33 -8.98 14.93 -46.07
CA GLY A 33 -7.63 14.86 -46.63
C GLY A 33 -7.48 13.75 -47.67
N LEU A 34 -8.01 12.56 -47.40
CA LEU A 34 -8.01 11.45 -48.36
C LEU A 34 -8.83 11.77 -49.62
N ARG A 35 -10.02 12.37 -49.48
CA ARG A 35 -10.83 12.80 -50.64
C ARG A 35 -10.17 13.90 -51.46
N GLN A 36 -9.37 14.76 -50.83
CA GLN A 36 -8.68 15.85 -51.51
C GLN A 36 -7.45 15.39 -52.30
N LEU A 37 -6.77 14.31 -51.88
CA LEU A 37 -5.67 13.71 -52.67
C LEU A 37 -6.14 13.29 -54.08
N ASP A 38 -7.38 12.80 -54.20
CA ASP A 38 -7.98 12.44 -55.48
C ASP A 38 -8.33 13.66 -56.34
N LEU A 39 -8.66 14.79 -55.71
CA LEU A 39 -9.02 16.03 -56.39
C LEU A 39 -7.79 16.81 -56.88
N ILE A 40 -6.73 16.86 -56.06
CA ILE A 40 -5.46 17.50 -56.40
C ILE A 40 -4.77 16.78 -57.57
N LYS A 41 -4.83 15.44 -57.63
CA LYS A 41 -4.37 14.65 -58.79
C LYS A 41 -5.07 15.05 -60.10
N ARG A 42 -6.33 15.48 -60.03
CA ARG A 42 -7.11 15.93 -61.20
C ARG A 42 -6.82 17.39 -61.57
N LEU A 43 -6.58 18.24 -60.58
CA LEU A 43 -6.36 19.69 -60.76
C LEU A 43 -4.92 20.07 -61.12
N THR A 44 -3.91 19.27 -60.74
CA THR A 44 -2.51 19.49 -61.18
C THR A 44 -2.34 19.43 -62.70
N VAL A 45 -3.31 18.84 -63.41
CA VAL A 45 -3.37 18.78 -64.87
C VAL A 45 -3.90 20.09 -65.49
N ALA A 46 -4.55 20.98 -64.72
CA ALA A 46 -5.34 22.10 -65.27
C ALA A 46 -4.90 23.53 -64.86
N GLY A 47 -3.87 23.70 -64.02
CA GLY A 47 -3.24 25.01 -63.76
C GLY A 47 -4.15 26.10 -63.14
N ALA A 48 -4.76 25.86 -61.97
CA ALA A 48 -5.78 26.74 -61.39
C ALA A 48 -5.29 27.67 -60.25
N PRO A 49 -5.85 28.91 -60.13
CA PRO A 49 -5.56 29.90 -59.07
C PRO A 49 -6.19 29.60 -57.69
N ASP A 50 -7.00 28.54 -57.57
CA ASP A 50 -7.73 28.21 -56.34
C ASP A 50 -6.85 27.61 -55.21
N LEU A 51 -5.60 27.23 -55.50
CA LEU A 51 -4.68 26.59 -54.55
C LEU A 51 -4.53 27.39 -53.23
N HIS A 52 -4.57 28.71 -53.28
CA HIS A 52 -4.38 29.55 -52.09
C HIS A 52 -5.53 29.43 -51.08
N ARG A 53 -6.78 29.33 -51.55
CA ARG A 53 -7.95 29.10 -50.67
C ARG A 53 -7.88 27.74 -49.99
N TYR A 54 -7.37 26.72 -50.70
CA TYR A 54 -7.15 25.39 -50.14
C TYR A 54 -6.08 25.38 -49.03
N TYR A 55 -4.94 26.06 -49.25
CA TYR A 55 -3.91 26.21 -48.23
C TYR A 55 -4.43 26.91 -46.98
N GLN A 56 -5.20 27.99 -47.14
CA GLN A 56 -5.78 28.71 -46.00
C GLN A 56 -6.75 27.84 -45.19
N MET A 57 -7.65 27.08 -45.85
CA MET A 57 -8.58 26.19 -45.18
C MET A 57 -7.86 25.09 -44.38
N LEU A 58 -6.84 24.46 -44.97
CA LEU A 58 -6.05 23.42 -44.31
C LEU A 58 -5.30 23.95 -43.08
N MET A 59 -4.76 25.16 -43.16
CA MET A 59 -4.06 25.82 -42.06
C MET A 59 -4.99 26.16 -40.90
N TRP A 60 -6.21 26.64 -41.17
CA TRP A 60 -7.18 26.95 -40.12
C TRP A 60 -7.73 25.69 -39.45
N GLU A 61 -8.08 24.66 -40.21
CA GLU A 61 -8.62 23.41 -39.66
C GLU A 61 -7.56 22.61 -38.88
N GLY A 62 -6.34 22.51 -39.43
CA GLY A 62 -5.21 21.91 -38.73
C GLY A 62 -4.83 22.71 -37.48
N GLY A 63 -4.87 24.05 -37.56
CA GLY A 63 -4.67 24.95 -36.43
C GLY A 63 -5.67 24.72 -35.30
N ILE A 64 -6.96 24.58 -35.61
CA ILE A 64 -8.02 24.31 -34.62
C ILE A 64 -7.82 22.93 -33.97
N LEU A 65 -7.45 21.91 -34.76
CA LEU A 65 -7.18 20.57 -34.24
C LEU A 65 -6.00 20.57 -33.27
N ILE A 66 -4.87 21.18 -33.66
CA ILE A 66 -3.67 21.28 -32.82
C ILE A 66 -3.97 22.10 -31.56
N ALA A 67 -4.66 23.23 -31.68
CA ALA A 67 -5.05 24.05 -30.54
C ALA A 67 -5.97 23.30 -29.56
N SER A 68 -6.94 22.53 -30.08
CA SER A 68 -7.78 21.66 -29.25
C SER A 68 -6.93 20.61 -28.52
N LEU A 69 -6.02 19.94 -29.23
CA LEU A 69 -5.15 18.90 -28.69
C LEU A 69 -4.27 19.42 -27.53
N ILE A 70 -3.63 20.58 -27.75
CA ILE A 70 -2.80 21.25 -26.75
C ILE A 70 -3.66 21.71 -25.57
N GLY A 71 -4.82 22.31 -25.83
CA GLY A 71 -5.73 22.81 -24.80
C GLY A 71 -6.19 21.70 -23.84
N GLY A 72 -6.66 20.57 -24.37
CA GLY A 72 -7.07 19.46 -23.51
C GLY A 72 -5.91 18.70 -22.90
N GLY A 73 -4.76 18.60 -23.58
CA GLY A 73 -3.53 18.08 -22.99
C GLY A 73 -3.09 18.87 -21.75
N LEU A 74 -3.07 20.20 -21.84
CA LEU A 74 -2.79 21.10 -20.73
C LEU A 74 -3.84 21.00 -19.61
N ALA A 75 -5.12 20.90 -19.96
CA ALA A 75 -6.19 20.74 -18.98
C ALA A 75 -6.05 19.42 -18.20
N LEU A 76 -5.80 18.30 -18.89
CA LEU A 76 -5.54 16.99 -18.29
C LEU A 76 -4.31 17.03 -17.37
N PHE A 77 -3.22 17.63 -17.85
CA PHE A 77 -1.99 17.78 -17.07
C PHE A 77 -2.23 18.61 -15.80
N TYR A 78 -2.95 19.73 -15.92
CA TYR A 78 -3.33 20.57 -14.79
C TYR A 78 -4.20 19.81 -13.78
N TYR A 79 -5.21 19.07 -14.24
CA TYR A 79 -6.06 18.26 -13.36
C TYR A 79 -5.27 17.16 -12.65
N ALA A 80 -4.40 16.45 -13.36
CA ALA A 80 -3.55 15.41 -12.77
C ALA A 80 -2.60 15.98 -11.71
N ARG A 81 -1.92 17.09 -12.02
CA ARG A 81 -1.05 17.82 -11.05
C ARG A 81 -1.84 18.31 -9.83
N ARG A 82 -3.06 18.81 -10.03
CA ARG A 82 -3.91 19.32 -8.96
C ARG A 82 -4.38 18.20 -8.03
N GLU A 83 -4.75 17.05 -8.57
CA GLU A 83 -5.14 15.88 -7.78
C GLU A 83 -3.95 15.37 -6.95
N GLN A 84 -2.75 15.28 -7.55
CA GLN A 84 -1.53 14.90 -6.82
C GLN A 84 -1.21 15.86 -5.67
N LYS A 85 -1.31 17.18 -5.89
CA LYS A 85 -1.11 18.16 -4.81
C LYS A 85 -2.14 18.01 -3.68
N ARG A 86 -3.41 17.75 -4.00
CA ARG A 86 -4.44 17.49 -2.97
C ARG A 86 -4.10 16.25 -2.16
N HIS A 87 -3.66 15.18 -2.79
CA HIS A 87 -3.25 13.97 -2.08
C HIS A 87 -2.07 14.23 -1.15
N ALA A 88 -1.01 14.88 -1.65
CA ALA A 88 0.16 15.22 -0.84
C ALA A 88 -0.20 16.11 0.36
N GLN A 89 -1.04 17.13 0.17
CA GLN A 89 -1.49 18.01 1.26
C GLN A 89 -2.33 17.28 2.31
N VAL A 90 -3.18 16.34 1.86
CA VAL A 90 -3.96 15.51 2.78
C VAL A 90 -3.03 14.58 3.57
N GLU A 91 -2.08 13.91 2.91
CA GLU A 91 -1.07 13.07 3.56
C GLU A 91 -0.24 13.85 4.58
N GLU A 92 0.26 15.04 4.21
CA GLU A 92 1.05 15.91 5.09
C GLU A 92 0.23 16.41 6.29
N PHE A 93 -1.01 16.84 6.07
CA PHE A 93 -1.92 17.24 7.15
C PHE A 93 -2.17 16.10 8.13
N PHE A 94 -2.46 14.90 7.62
CA PHE A 94 -2.68 13.73 8.47
C PHE A 94 -1.39 13.34 9.21
N ALA A 95 -0.22 13.41 8.57
CA ALA A 95 1.07 13.14 9.21
C ALA A 95 1.39 14.15 10.33
N ALA A 96 1.16 15.45 10.12
CA ALA A 96 1.34 16.47 11.15
C ALA A 96 0.35 16.28 12.31
N PHE A 97 -0.94 16.10 12.00
CA PHE A 97 -1.97 15.84 13.00
C PHE A 97 -1.68 14.56 13.81
N THR A 98 -1.11 13.54 13.17
CA THR A 98 -0.63 12.31 13.84
C THR A 98 0.35 12.65 14.93
N HIS A 99 1.39 13.38 14.55
CA HIS A 99 2.53 13.66 15.40
C HIS A 99 2.06 14.43 16.64
N ASP A 100 1.20 15.43 16.42
CA ASP A 100 0.66 16.24 17.50
C ASP A 100 -0.28 15.44 18.40
N ALA A 101 -1.13 14.58 17.84
CA ALA A 101 -2.01 13.71 18.62
C ALA A 101 -1.24 12.60 19.37
N LYS A 102 -0.19 12.02 18.79
CA LYS A 102 0.72 11.09 19.48
C LYS A 102 1.41 11.79 20.65
N THR A 103 1.87 13.01 20.44
CA THR A 103 2.51 13.82 21.49
C THR A 103 1.53 14.15 22.62
N ALA A 104 0.29 14.55 22.29
CA ALA A 104 -0.75 14.82 23.28
C ALA A 104 -1.15 13.56 24.06
N LEU A 105 -1.26 12.41 23.40
CA LEU A 105 -1.58 11.12 24.04
C LEU A 105 -0.43 10.62 24.91
N ALA A 106 0.82 10.76 24.47
CA ALA A 106 2.00 10.43 25.27
C ALA A 106 2.07 11.31 26.54
N SER A 107 1.80 12.60 26.42
CA SER A 107 1.73 13.52 27.56
C SER A 107 0.59 13.15 28.53
N LEU A 108 -0.60 12.83 28.03
CA LEU A 108 -1.71 12.36 28.87
C LEU A 108 -1.37 11.05 29.58
N ARG A 109 -0.70 10.13 28.89
CA ARG A 109 -0.24 8.87 29.47
C ARG A 109 0.78 9.10 30.57
N LEU A 110 1.79 9.94 30.35
CA LEU A 110 2.81 10.27 31.36
C LEU A 110 2.17 10.92 32.60
N GLN A 111 1.22 11.84 32.41
CA GLN A 111 0.48 12.44 33.53
C GLN A 111 -0.32 11.39 34.31
N ALA A 112 -0.97 10.45 33.60
CA ALA A 112 -1.72 9.36 34.24
C ALA A 112 -0.80 8.34 34.93
N GLU A 113 0.38 8.05 34.37
CA GLU A 113 1.41 7.19 35.01
C GLU A 113 1.98 7.87 36.26
N SER A 114 2.31 9.17 36.21
CA SER A 114 2.76 9.97 37.36
C SER A 114 1.71 10.00 38.48
N LEU A 115 0.44 10.24 38.14
CA LEU A 115 -0.66 10.19 39.11
C LEU A 115 -0.80 8.80 39.74
N ARG A 116 -0.46 7.73 39.01
CA ARG A 116 -0.56 6.35 39.52
C ARG A 116 0.54 6.06 40.52
N GLU A 117 1.73 6.61 40.27
CA GLU A 117 2.88 6.50 41.15
C GLU A 117 2.67 7.32 42.44
N ASP A 118 2.16 8.56 42.33
CA ASP A 118 1.82 9.41 43.48
C ASP A 118 0.71 8.80 44.36
N LEU A 119 -0.26 8.13 43.74
CA LEU A 119 -1.38 7.46 44.41
C LEU A 119 -1.06 6.02 44.84
N ALA A 120 0.18 5.52 44.66
CA ALA A 120 0.53 4.13 44.96
C ALA A 120 0.37 3.74 46.45
N SER A 121 0.18 4.73 47.33
CA SER A 121 -0.12 4.55 48.76
C SER A 121 -1.62 4.51 49.12
N ALA A 122 -2.51 4.81 48.17
CA ALA A 122 -3.96 4.71 48.31
C ALA A 122 -4.51 3.60 47.40
N GLU A 123 -5.69 3.03 47.74
CA GLU A 123 -6.34 1.95 46.98
C GLU A 123 -6.31 2.19 45.45
N ALA A 124 -6.07 1.11 44.71
CA ALA A 124 -6.03 1.11 43.25
C ALA A 124 -7.20 1.92 42.67
N ASN A 125 -6.90 3.02 41.97
CA ASN A 125 -7.93 3.90 41.43
C ASN A 125 -8.41 3.38 40.06
N PRO A 126 -9.61 2.78 39.97
CA PRO A 126 -10.10 2.17 38.73
C PRO A 126 -10.36 3.19 37.61
N LEU A 127 -10.45 4.49 37.92
CA LEU A 127 -10.57 5.55 36.91
C LEU A 127 -9.23 5.83 36.21
N LEU A 128 -8.12 5.68 36.94
CA LEU A 128 -6.79 5.94 36.41
C LEU A 128 -6.33 4.80 35.48
N ASP A 129 -6.60 3.55 35.86
CA ASP A 129 -6.38 2.40 34.98
C ASP A 129 -7.23 2.46 33.71
N ARG A 130 -8.47 2.99 33.79
CA ARG A 130 -9.29 3.25 32.60
C ARG A 130 -8.70 4.35 31.72
N LEU A 131 -8.21 5.46 32.30
CA LEU A 131 -7.58 6.54 31.56
C LEU A 131 -6.32 6.07 30.81
N LEU A 132 -5.48 5.26 31.46
CA LEU A 132 -4.31 4.63 30.82
C LEU A 132 -4.74 3.67 29.71
N GLY A 133 -5.78 2.86 29.93
CA GLY A 133 -6.36 2.01 28.88
C GLY A 133 -6.91 2.79 27.69
N ASP A 134 -7.61 3.90 27.95
CA ASP A 134 -8.25 4.73 26.92
C ASP A 134 -7.23 5.52 26.09
N THR A 135 -6.15 6.03 26.70
CA THR A 135 -5.05 6.70 25.96
C THR A 135 -4.36 5.75 24.99
N LEU A 136 -4.06 4.53 25.42
CA LEU A 136 -3.50 3.48 24.57
C LEU A 136 -4.47 3.08 23.45
N ARG A 137 -5.77 3.01 23.75
CA ARG A 137 -6.82 2.76 22.75
C ARG A 137 -6.92 3.87 21.70
N LEU A 138 -6.84 5.13 22.12
CA LEU A 138 -6.88 6.29 21.22
C LEU A 138 -5.63 6.34 20.33
N GLN A 139 -4.46 6.05 20.88
CA GLN A 139 -3.21 5.99 20.13
C GLN A 139 -3.31 4.93 19.01
N LEU A 140 -3.80 3.74 19.35
CA LEU A 140 -4.09 2.68 18.40
C LEU A 140 -5.08 3.11 17.32
N GLN A 141 -6.19 3.77 17.68
CA GLN A 141 -7.19 4.24 16.70
C GLN A 141 -6.62 5.29 15.74
N LEU A 142 -5.77 6.18 16.27
CA LEU A 142 -5.09 7.20 15.50
C LEU A 142 -4.14 6.54 14.49
N GLU A 143 -3.20 5.70 14.95
CA GLU A 143 -2.23 4.99 14.12
C GLU A 143 -2.91 4.18 12.99
N ASN A 144 -3.99 3.49 13.32
CA ASN A 144 -4.80 2.74 12.37
C ASN A 144 -5.47 3.63 11.30
N SER A 145 -6.04 4.77 11.71
CA SER A 145 -6.71 5.71 10.79
C SER A 145 -5.72 6.34 9.82
N LEU A 146 -4.52 6.66 10.32
CA LEU A 146 -3.45 7.25 9.55
C LEU A 146 -2.86 6.27 8.56
N PHE A 147 -2.72 5.01 8.97
CA PHE A 147 -2.29 3.97 8.06
C PHE A 147 -3.30 3.74 6.94
N LEU A 148 -4.61 3.87 7.17
CA LEU A 148 -5.61 3.80 6.09
C LEU A 148 -5.48 4.96 5.07
N VAL A 149 -5.08 6.14 5.54
CA VAL A 149 -4.80 7.30 4.68
C VAL A 149 -3.49 7.11 3.91
N ASN A 150 -2.46 6.60 4.59
CA ASN A 150 -1.11 6.41 4.06
C ASN A 150 -0.89 5.04 3.42
N LEU A 151 -1.93 4.22 3.30
CA LEU A 151 -1.83 2.91 2.65
C LEU A 151 -1.26 3.17 1.26
N PRO A 152 -0.08 2.62 0.90
CA PRO A 152 0.59 2.98 -0.34
C PRO A 152 -0.37 2.73 -1.51
N ARG A 153 -0.95 3.81 -2.05
CA ARG A 153 -1.64 3.76 -3.34
C ARG A 153 -0.66 3.74 -4.51
N GLY A 154 0.64 3.73 -4.21
CA GLY A 154 1.77 3.60 -5.14
C GLY A 154 2.33 2.17 -5.23
N LYS A 155 3.37 2.01 -6.07
CA LYS A 155 4.05 0.72 -6.27
C LYS A 155 4.81 0.32 -5.00
N PHE A 156 4.50 -0.85 -4.46
CA PHE A 156 5.31 -1.50 -3.41
C PHE A 156 6.70 -1.79 -3.98
N PHE A 157 7.75 -1.49 -3.22
CA PHE A 157 9.12 -1.82 -3.60
C PHE A 157 9.43 -3.21 -3.05
N LEU A 158 9.04 -4.23 -3.82
CA LEU A 158 9.28 -5.62 -3.44
C LEU A 158 10.75 -5.95 -3.63
N GLU A 159 11.44 -6.17 -2.51
CA GLU A 159 12.84 -6.56 -2.46
C GLU A 159 12.99 -7.87 -1.67
N PRO A 160 14.08 -8.63 -1.87
CA PRO A 160 14.36 -9.82 -1.08
C PRO A 160 14.70 -9.42 0.37
N ILE A 161 13.83 -9.78 1.32
CA ILE A 161 14.00 -9.48 2.74
C ILE A 161 14.10 -10.76 3.54
N ARG A 162 15.16 -10.89 4.34
CA ARG A 162 15.30 -11.98 5.32
C ARG A 162 14.46 -11.68 6.56
N LEU A 163 13.70 -12.66 7.02
CA LEU A 163 12.78 -12.47 8.15
C LEU A 163 13.51 -12.21 9.47
N SER A 164 14.65 -12.86 9.71
CA SER A 164 15.48 -12.60 10.91
C SER A 164 15.77 -11.11 11.12
N ASP A 165 16.07 -10.39 10.03
CA ASP A 165 16.49 -8.99 10.06
C ASP A 165 15.35 -8.04 10.44
N ARG A 166 14.10 -8.52 10.39
CA ARG A 166 12.89 -7.79 10.77
C ARG A 166 12.32 -8.22 12.11
N ILE A 167 12.65 -9.43 12.60
CA ILE A 167 12.23 -9.92 13.91
C ILE A 167 13.10 -9.33 15.03
N GLU A 168 14.39 -9.11 14.78
CA GLU A 168 15.30 -8.58 15.78
C GLU A 168 14.90 -7.17 16.31
N PRO A 169 14.53 -6.19 15.45
CA PRO A 169 14.02 -4.91 15.92
C PRO A 169 12.73 -5.02 16.74
N LEU A 170 11.86 -5.99 16.43
CA LEU A 170 10.62 -6.21 17.18
C LEU A 170 10.88 -6.69 18.60
N ARG A 171 11.91 -7.51 18.82
CA ARG A 171 12.34 -7.94 20.16
C ARG A 171 12.75 -6.75 21.01
N LEU A 172 13.54 -5.84 20.44
CA LEU A 172 13.99 -4.63 21.13
C LEU A 172 12.83 -3.69 21.47
N HIS A 173 11.81 -3.62 20.60
CA HIS A 173 10.65 -2.76 20.81
C HIS A 173 9.67 -3.29 21.86
N TRP A 174 9.65 -4.61 22.10
CA TRP A 174 8.72 -5.28 23.03
C TRP A 174 9.46 -6.13 24.09
N PRO A 175 10.26 -5.51 25.00
CA PRO A 175 11.11 -6.24 25.94
C PRO A 175 10.33 -7.08 26.97
N GLY A 176 9.04 -6.80 27.17
CA GLY A 176 8.16 -7.57 28.06
C GLY A 176 7.61 -8.87 27.47
N VAL A 177 7.95 -9.20 26.22
CA VAL A 177 7.43 -10.38 25.52
C VAL A 177 8.56 -11.20 24.95
N THR A 178 8.51 -12.51 25.19
CA THR A 178 9.49 -13.45 24.63
C THR A 178 9.13 -13.76 23.18
N ILE A 179 9.87 -13.19 22.23
CA ILE A 179 9.67 -13.44 20.80
C ILE A 179 10.67 -14.49 20.30
N THR A 180 10.21 -15.72 20.09
CA THR A 180 11.07 -16.79 19.54
C THR A 180 10.88 -16.91 18.03
N GLN A 181 11.95 -17.30 17.33
CA GLN A 181 11.91 -17.56 15.88
C GLN A 181 12.38 -18.98 15.64
N ARG A 182 11.63 -19.76 14.86
CA ARG A 182 12.00 -21.09 14.40
C ARG A 182 11.99 -21.14 12.88
N GLY A 183 13.17 -21.43 12.31
CA GLY A 183 13.38 -21.35 10.86
C GLY A 183 13.62 -19.92 10.40
N ASP A 184 14.14 -19.78 9.18
CA ASP A 184 14.41 -18.48 8.56
C ASP A 184 14.31 -18.62 7.04
N GLY A 185 14.08 -17.49 6.37
CA GLY A 185 13.92 -17.44 4.93
C GLY A 185 13.79 -16.01 4.42
N SER A 186 13.87 -15.87 3.10
CA SER A 186 13.73 -14.59 2.42
C SER A 186 12.45 -14.54 1.60
N VAL A 187 11.73 -13.43 1.73
CA VAL A 187 10.48 -13.14 1.02
C VAL A 187 10.65 -11.94 0.10
N MET A 188 9.91 -11.91 -1.01
CA MET A 188 9.78 -10.70 -1.83
C MET A 188 8.72 -9.80 -1.20
N ALA A 189 9.15 -8.76 -0.48
CA ALA A 189 8.28 -7.89 0.29
C ALA A 189 8.75 -6.44 0.29
N ASP A 190 7.86 -5.50 0.59
CA ASP A 190 8.26 -4.13 0.95
C ASP A 190 8.62 -4.10 2.43
N ALA A 191 9.79 -3.56 2.76
CA ALA A 191 10.32 -3.60 4.12
C ALA A 191 9.39 -2.97 5.16
N ARG A 192 8.80 -1.82 4.82
CA ARG A 192 7.91 -1.07 5.73
C ARG A 192 6.57 -1.79 5.88
N ALA A 193 6.07 -2.38 4.80
CA ALA A 193 4.85 -3.15 4.84
C ALA A 193 5.00 -4.41 5.71
N LEU A 194 6.10 -5.15 5.54
CA LEU A 194 6.38 -6.34 6.33
C LEU A 194 6.56 -6.00 7.82
N GLU A 195 7.32 -4.95 8.13
CA GLU A 195 7.47 -4.45 9.49
C GLU A 195 6.12 -4.05 10.12
N SER A 196 5.25 -3.38 9.34
CA SER A 196 3.91 -3.01 9.80
C SER A 196 3.04 -4.24 10.06
N ILE A 197 3.11 -5.27 9.22
CA ILE A 197 2.40 -6.54 9.45
C ILE A 197 2.83 -7.15 10.79
N LEU A 198 4.14 -7.36 10.97
CA LEU A 198 4.66 -8.03 12.15
C LEU A 198 4.38 -7.23 13.43
N THR A 199 4.57 -5.90 13.39
CA THR A 199 4.24 -5.00 14.50
C THR A 199 2.77 -5.11 14.89
N ASN A 200 1.85 -5.10 13.91
CA ASN A 200 0.41 -5.23 14.20
C ASN A 200 0.07 -6.59 14.82
N LEU A 201 0.70 -7.67 14.38
CA LEU A 201 0.45 -9.00 14.92
C LEU A 201 0.95 -9.11 16.38
N VAL A 202 2.18 -8.67 16.65
CA VAL A 202 2.74 -8.65 18.01
C VAL A 202 1.92 -7.73 18.92
N GLN A 203 1.60 -6.52 18.46
CA GLN A 203 0.81 -5.56 19.22
C GLN A 203 -0.58 -6.11 19.58
N ASN A 204 -1.22 -6.85 18.68
CA ASN A 204 -2.48 -7.54 18.97
C ASN A 204 -2.30 -8.64 20.02
N ALA A 205 -1.24 -9.44 19.92
CA ALA A 205 -0.93 -10.49 20.90
C ALA A 205 -0.75 -9.90 22.31
N VAL A 206 0.01 -8.81 22.44
CA VAL A 206 0.29 -8.18 23.75
C VAL A 206 -0.92 -7.46 24.32
N ILE A 207 -1.51 -6.54 23.54
CA ILE A 207 -2.54 -5.62 24.05
C ILE A 207 -3.89 -6.33 24.20
N HIS A 208 -4.24 -7.18 23.23
CA HIS A 208 -5.54 -7.84 23.22
C HIS A 208 -5.48 -9.28 23.73
N GLY A 209 -4.40 -9.99 23.45
CA GLY A 209 -4.17 -11.35 23.93
C GLY A 209 -3.63 -11.42 25.36
N HIS A 210 -3.04 -10.34 25.88
CA HIS A 210 -2.23 -10.37 27.10
C HIS A 210 -1.13 -11.44 27.04
N ALA A 211 -0.61 -11.70 25.83
CA ALA A 211 0.41 -12.69 25.59
C ALA A 211 1.75 -12.25 26.19
N THR A 212 2.47 -13.21 26.74
CA THR A 212 3.85 -13.06 27.24
C THR A 212 4.87 -13.71 26.31
N GLN A 213 4.40 -14.51 25.36
CA GLN A 213 5.22 -15.21 24.38
C GLN A 213 4.58 -15.13 22.99
N VAL A 214 5.44 -14.89 21.99
CA VAL A 214 5.07 -14.92 20.56
C VAL A 214 6.11 -15.76 19.81
N ASP A 215 5.66 -16.83 19.17
CA ASP A 215 6.51 -17.73 18.38
C ASP A 215 6.29 -17.47 16.89
N VAL A 216 7.36 -17.15 16.17
CA VAL A 216 7.37 -16.98 14.73
C VAL A 216 7.98 -18.22 14.08
N ASN A 217 7.15 -19.02 13.44
CA ASN A 217 7.57 -20.23 12.73
C ASN A 217 7.62 -19.96 11.23
N VAL A 218 8.75 -20.27 10.61
CA VAL A 218 8.98 -20.07 9.18
C VAL A 218 9.12 -21.42 8.51
N ARG A 219 8.29 -21.69 7.50
CA ARG A 219 8.32 -22.91 6.69
C ARG A 219 8.29 -22.58 5.21
N ARG A 220 9.08 -23.29 4.41
CA ARG A 220 9.02 -23.20 2.94
C ARG A 220 7.92 -24.11 2.42
N ASN A 221 7.11 -23.61 1.50
CA ASN A 221 6.05 -24.36 0.85
C ASN A 221 5.93 -23.97 -0.62
N ALA A 222 6.32 -24.86 -1.53
CA ALA A 222 6.07 -24.77 -2.97
C ALA A 222 6.30 -23.38 -3.62
N GLY A 223 7.43 -22.72 -3.32
CA GLY A 223 7.79 -21.40 -3.88
C GLY A 223 7.24 -20.19 -3.11
N CYS A 224 6.56 -20.45 -1.99
CA CYS A 224 6.16 -19.45 -1.00
C CYS A 224 6.82 -19.75 0.35
N LEU A 225 6.98 -18.71 1.17
CA LEU A 225 7.37 -18.81 2.55
C LEU A 225 6.13 -18.60 3.42
N SER A 226 5.78 -19.61 4.21
CA SER A 226 4.73 -19.55 5.21
C SER A 226 5.33 -19.11 6.55
N VAL A 227 4.82 -17.99 7.06
CA VAL A 227 5.22 -17.35 8.32
C VAL A 227 4.04 -17.43 9.27
N THR A 228 4.13 -18.33 10.24
CA THR A 228 3.09 -18.52 11.26
C THR A 228 3.50 -17.80 12.54
N VAL A 229 2.72 -16.80 12.94
CA VAL A 229 2.87 -16.10 14.22
C VAL A 229 1.86 -16.70 15.20
N VAL A 230 2.35 -17.28 16.29
CA VAL A 230 1.55 -17.93 17.34
C VAL A 230 1.77 -17.18 18.65
N ASP A 231 0.70 -16.77 19.32
CA ASP A 231 0.79 -16.23 20.68
C ASP A 231 0.20 -17.17 21.73
N ASN A 232 0.62 -16.97 22.99
CA ASN A 232 0.09 -17.67 24.15
C ASN A 232 -0.98 -16.86 24.91
N GLY A 233 -1.63 -15.90 24.22
CA GLY A 233 -2.64 -15.05 24.84
C GLY A 233 -3.97 -15.78 25.07
N ARG A 234 -4.97 -15.03 25.54
CA ARG A 234 -6.36 -15.53 25.69
C ARG A 234 -7.08 -15.81 24.36
N GLY A 235 -6.45 -15.47 23.24
CA GLY A 235 -6.94 -15.65 21.88
C GLY A 235 -8.26 -14.97 21.58
N PHE A 236 -8.89 -15.40 20.49
CA PHE A 236 -10.08 -14.77 19.94
C PHE A 236 -11.32 -15.66 20.09
N GLN A 237 -12.34 -15.16 20.78
CA GLN A 237 -13.59 -15.88 21.08
C GLN A 237 -14.74 -15.61 20.09
N GLY A 238 -14.50 -14.84 19.01
CA GLY A 238 -15.49 -14.52 18.00
C GLY A 238 -15.38 -15.38 16.73
N GLU A 239 -16.14 -15.02 15.69
CA GLU A 239 -16.02 -15.68 14.38
C GLU A 239 -14.71 -15.31 13.66
N LEU A 240 -13.77 -16.26 13.55
CA LEU A 240 -12.49 -16.09 12.87
C LEU A 240 -12.64 -15.60 11.40
N ASN A 241 -13.68 -16.07 10.70
CA ASN A 241 -13.99 -15.68 9.31
C ASN A 241 -14.31 -14.19 9.13
N GLN A 242 -14.60 -13.49 10.23
CA GLN A 242 -14.87 -12.06 10.22
C GLN A 242 -13.65 -11.21 10.59
N LEU A 243 -12.56 -11.83 11.07
CA LEU A 243 -11.31 -11.13 11.36
C LEU A 243 -10.70 -10.54 10.09
N GLY A 244 -10.13 -9.33 10.22
CA GLY A 244 -9.55 -8.58 9.10
C GLY A 244 -10.57 -8.02 8.11
N LYS A 245 -11.82 -7.83 8.53
CA LYS A 245 -12.83 -7.04 7.81
C LYS A 245 -12.95 -5.66 8.45
N LEU A 246 -13.09 -4.62 7.62
CA LEU A 246 -13.16 -3.24 8.08
C LEU A 246 -14.43 -3.01 8.92
N PHE A 247 -14.29 -2.38 10.08
CA PHE A 247 -15.38 -1.98 10.99
C PHE A 247 -16.18 -3.10 11.66
N VAL A 248 -15.73 -4.36 11.62
CA VAL A 248 -16.37 -5.43 12.40
C VAL A 248 -15.80 -5.41 13.81
N ARG A 249 -16.63 -5.02 14.79
CA ARG A 249 -16.31 -5.06 16.23
C ARG A 249 -16.81 -6.37 16.82
N HIS A 250 -15.93 -7.17 17.42
CA HIS A 250 -16.31 -8.38 18.14
C HIS A 250 -16.33 -8.15 19.65
N ALA A 251 -17.37 -8.68 20.30
CA ALA A 251 -17.83 -8.37 21.66
C ALA A 251 -16.72 -8.18 22.71
N ARG A 252 -16.91 -7.18 23.60
CA ARG A 252 -16.04 -6.80 24.75
C ARG A 252 -14.54 -6.58 24.47
N SER A 253 -14.05 -6.76 23.24
CA SER A 253 -12.67 -6.48 22.87
C SER A 253 -12.46 -4.99 22.59
N SER A 254 -11.40 -4.41 23.16
CA SER A 254 -11.08 -2.97 23.08
C SER A 254 -10.41 -2.54 21.76
N GLY A 255 -10.49 -3.34 20.69
CA GLY A 255 -9.82 -3.07 19.40
C GLY A 255 -10.65 -2.25 18.41
N SER A 256 -9.97 -1.57 17.47
CA SER A 256 -10.60 -0.84 16.35
C SER A 256 -11.10 -1.76 15.22
N GLY A 257 -10.65 -3.03 15.21
CA GLY A 257 -10.85 -3.97 14.09
C GLY A 257 -9.99 -3.66 12.86
N VAL A 258 -9.14 -2.62 12.92
CA VAL A 258 -8.37 -2.13 11.76
C VAL A 258 -7.02 -2.82 11.61
N GLY A 259 -6.32 -3.17 12.69
CA GLY A 259 -4.97 -3.77 12.61
C GLY A 259 -4.91 -5.05 11.78
N LEU A 260 -5.82 -6.00 12.01
CA LEU A 260 -5.87 -7.23 11.20
C LEU A 260 -6.37 -6.98 9.76
N TYR A 261 -7.15 -5.93 9.54
CA TYR A 261 -7.53 -5.50 8.19
C TYR A 261 -6.31 -4.95 7.44
N ILE A 262 -5.49 -4.13 8.11
CA ILE A 262 -4.22 -3.61 7.58
C ILE A 262 -3.33 -4.75 7.16
N VAL A 263 -3.13 -5.73 8.04
CA VAL A 263 -2.31 -6.89 7.76
C VAL A 263 -2.79 -7.60 6.49
N ARG A 264 -4.11 -7.81 6.34
CA ARG A 264 -4.69 -8.45 5.15
C ARG A 264 -4.47 -7.61 3.87
N GLN A 265 -4.61 -6.29 3.94
CA GLN A 265 -4.38 -5.43 2.77
C GLN A 265 -2.91 -5.43 2.36
N LEU A 266 -1.99 -5.36 3.32
CA LEU A 266 -0.54 -5.39 3.06
C LEU A 266 -0.09 -6.73 2.49
N ALA A 267 -0.55 -7.85 3.08
CA ALA A 267 -0.25 -9.18 2.56
C ALA A 267 -0.72 -9.32 1.11
N LYS A 268 -1.97 -8.92 0.82
CA LYS A 268 -2.53 -8.93 -0.53
C LYS A 268 -1.75 -8.05 -1.51
N ALA A 269 -1.32 -6.87 -1.07
CA ALA A 269 -0.54 -5.94 -1.88
C ALA A 269 0.86 -6.49 -2.23
N MET A 270 1.42 -7.36 -1.39
CA MET A 270 2.66 -8.09 -1.63
C MET A 270 2.44 -9.46 -2.31
N HIS A 271 1.28 -9.67 -2.94
CA HIS A 271 0.89 -10.93 -3.59
C HIS A 271 0.85 -12.15 -2.66
N GLY A 272 0.75 -11.92 -1.36
CA GLY A 272 0.59 -12.94 -0.34
C GLY A 272 -0.85 -13.15 0.11
N THR A 273 -1.02 -14.08 1.04
CA THR A 273 -2.29 -14.33 1.73
C THR A 273 -2.08 -14.32 3.24
N ILE A 274 -3.14 -14.05 3.99
CA ILE A 274 -3.11 -14.23 5.44
C ILE A 274 -4.40 -14.86 5.96
N GLN A 275 -4.23 -15.84 6.84
CA GLN A 275 -5.30 -16.54 7.54
C GLN A 275 -5.14 -16.38 9.06
N PHE A 276 -6.27 -16.43 9.77
CA PHE A 276 -6.32 -16.28 11.22
C PHE A 276 -7.03 -17.48 11.83
N CYS A 277 -6.37 -18.15 12.77
CA CYS A 277 -6.81 -19.39 13.39
C CYS A 277 -6.73 -19.27 14.92
N SER A 278 -7.54 -20.07 15.62
CA SER A 278 -7.38 -20.24 17.07
C SER A 278 -6.22 -21.19 17.37
N GLY A 279 -5.40 -20.85 18.35
CA GLY A 279 -4.31 -21.69 18.84
C GLY A 279 -4.80 -22.81 19.76
N ALA A 280 -3.99 -23.85 19.91
CA ALA A 280 -4.33 -25.05 20.69
C ALA A 280 -4.54 -24.79 22.20
N GLU A 281 -3.92 -23.73 22.75
CA GLU A 281 -3.99 -23.38 24.18
C GLU A 281 -4.65 -22.03 24.43
N SER A 282 -5.74 -21.74 23.71
CA SER A 282 -6.44 -20.43 23.76
C SER A 282 -5.70 -19.30 23.06
N GLY A 283 -4.53 -19.51 22.46
CA GLY A 283 -3.78 -18.48 21.74
C GLY A 283 -4.40 -18.01 20.43
N PHE A 284 -3.76 -17.05 19.77
CA PHE A 284 -4.10 -16.62 18.41
C PHE A 284 -2.98 -16.97 17.42
N VAL A 285 -3.38 -17.43 16.24
CA VAL A 285 -2.48 -17.85 15.16
C VAL A 285 -2.75 -17.01 13.92
N ALA A 286 -1.71 -16.40 13.37
CA ALA A 286 -1.75 -15.72 12.09
C ALA A 286 -0.78 -16.40 11.11
N GLU A 287 -1.31 -16.95 10.02
CA GLU A 287 -0.54 -17.61 8.97
C GLU A 287 -0.43 -16.68 7.75
N LEU A 288 0.75 -16.11 7.55
CA LEU A 288 1.09 -15.24 6.44
C LEU A 288 1.87 -16.03 5.39
N GLU A 289 1.36 -16.11 4.18
CA GLU A 289 2.10 -16.67 3.04
C GLU A 289 2.58 -15.54 2.13
N LEU A 290 3.88 -15.51 1.85
CA LEU A 290 4.49 -14.55 0.93
C LEU A 290 5.32 -15.27 -0.14
N PRO A 291 5.47 -14.69 -1.35
CA PRO A 291 6.35 -15.25 -2.36
C PRO A 291 7.78 -15.39 -1.83
N GLU A 292 8.35 -16.60 -1.95
CA GLU A 292 9.74 -16.85 -1.53
C GLU A 292 10.70 -16.27 -2.57
N VAL A 293 11.85 -15.78 -2.11
CA VAL A 293 12.98 -15.52 -3.01
C VAL A 293 13.50 -16.89 -3.44
N LEU A 294 13.12 -17.34 -4.63
CA LEU A 294 13.75 -18.50 -5.25
C LEU A 294 15.25 -18.18 -5.35
N ALA A 295 16.05 -18.90 -4.56
CA ALA A 295 17.49 -18.86 -4.74
C ALA A 295 17.73 -19.35 -6.17
N THR A 296 18.04 -18.42 -7.08
CA THR A 296 18.56 -18.77 -8.40
C THR A 296 19.75 -19.66 -8.11
N ARG A 297 19.62 -20.96 -8.40
CA ARG A 297 20.77 -21.86 -8.41
C ARG A 297 21.79 -21.16 -9.28
N SER A 298 22.91 -20.79 -8.68
CA SER A 298 24.08 -20.31 -9.39
C SER A 298 24.52 -21.41 -10.35
N GLU A 299 24.03 -21.37 -11.59
CA GLU A 299 24.59 -22.11 -12.73
C GLU A 299 25.96 -21.55 -13.17
N GLN A 300 26.64 -20.81 -12.31
CA GLN A 300 28.02 -20.36 -12.49
C GLN A 300 28.90 -20.99 -11.42
N GLY A 301 29.03 -22.32 -11.47
CA GLY A 301 29.92 -23.06 -10.59
C GLY A 301 30.57 -24.30 -11.21
N ASN A 302 30.17 -24.73 -12.41
CA ASN A 302 30.61 -26.02 -12.96
C ASN A 302 31.25 -25.97 -14.36
N GLU A 303 31.58 -24.79 -14.91
CA GLU A 303 32.28 -24.68 -16.21
C GLU A 303 33.80 -24.41 -16.09
N ARG A 304 34.35 -24.28 -14.88
CA ARG A 304 35.82 -24.13 -14.70
C ARG A 304 36.59 -25.45 -14.48
N ALA A 305 35.90 -26.59 -14.33
CA ALA A 305 36.57 -27.87 -14.13
C ALA A 305 36.89 -28.64 -15.44
N THR A 306 36.42 -28.17 -16.60
CA THR A 306 36.57 -28.88 -17.88
C THR A 306 37.61 -28.26 -18.84
N TYR A 307 38.31 -27.20 -18.44
CA TYR A 307 39.38 -26.60 -19.25
C TYR A 307 40.81 -26.93 -18.79
N GLU A 308 41.00 -27.49 -17.59
CA GLU A 308 42.33 -27.90 -17.12
C GLU A 308 42.67 -29.37 -17.42
N ALA A 309 41.70 -30.22 -17.79
CA ALA A 309 41.95 -31.62 -18.12
C ALA A 309 42.42 -31.86 -19.57
N THR A 310 42.32 -30.88 -20.47
CA THR A 310 42.72 -31.01 -21.89
C THR A 310 44.10 -30.43 -22.20
N ALA A 311 44.73 -29.75 -21.23
CA ALA A 311 46.06 -29.14 -21.39
C ALA A 311 47.21 -29.95 -20.76
N ALA A 312 46.93 -30.97 -19.95
CA ALA A 312 47.94 -31.82 -19.29
C ALA A 312 48.29 -33.11 -20.08
N GLY A 313 47.76 -33.28 -21.29
CA GLY A 313 47.94 -34.46 -22.14
C GLY A 313 48.71 -34.21 -23.42
N ARG A 314 49.77 -33.38 -23.39
CA ARG A 314 50.82 -33.30 -24.44
C ARG A 314 52.05 -32.60 -23.86
N ARG A 315 52.88 -33.37 -23.16
CA ARG A 315 54.35 -33.37 -23.21
C ARG A 315 54.90 -34.42 -22.25
#